data_AF-A0A537GN88-F1
#
_entry.id   AF-A0A537GN88-F1
#
_cell.length_a   1.000
_cell.length_b   1.000
_cell.length_c   1.000
_cell.angle_alpha   90.00
_cell.angle_beta   90.00
_cell.angle_gamma   90.00
#
_symmetry.space_group_name_H-M   'P 1'
#
loop_
_entity.id
_entity.type
_entity.pdbx_description
1 polymer ?
#
loop_
_entity_poly.entity_id
_entity_poly.type
_entity_poly.pdbx_seq_one_letter_code
_entity_poly.pdbx_strand_id
1 'polypeptide(L)'
;MTIRTPRTKFSTIIRELSEVWSDLSEFPHIFPLSSSIKLILPGEDYALVRGKLEHLREATTHANVAKLTLNLSPHAEMTPGIASYITELLFRNGVNILDAFLGYGDVIMVVDDRDGPLAYDVLQGEIHGSTKWRGGNHEPSR
;
A
#
# COMPACT_ATOMS: atom_id res chain seq x y z
N MET A 1 -8.83 -6.85 -3.68
CA MET A 1 -9.42 -7.48 -4.88
C MET A 1 -9.03 -6.74 -6.16
N THR A 2 -9.08 -7.41 -7.31
CA THR A 2 -8.78 -6.84 -8.64
C THR A 2 -9.96 -7.06 -9.58
N ILE A 3 -10.42 -5.99 -10.23
CA ILE A 3 -11.56 -6.00 -11.15
C ILE A 3 -11.04 -5.77 -12.58
N ARG A 4 -11.38 -6.66 -13.52
CA ARG A 4 -11.05 -6.51 -14.95
C ARG A 4 -12.00 -5.53 -15.59
N THR A 5 -11.57 -4.29 -15.73
CA THR A 5 -12.35 -3.20 -16.32
C THR A 5 -11.40 -2.09 -16.79
N PRO A 6 -11.69 -1.39 -17.90
CA PRO A 6 -10.84 -0.29 -18.35
C PRO A 6 -10.89 0.89 -17.38
N ARG A 7 -9.80 1.67 -17.34
CA ARG A 7 -9.67 2.89 -16.51
C ARG A 7 -10.82 3.89 -16.72
N THR A 8 -11.45 3.91 -17.90
CA THR A 8 -12.59 4.78 -18.20
C THR A 8 -13.82 4.52 -17.32
N LYS A 9 -13.91 3.34 -16.68
CA LYS A 9 -14.98 2.97 -15.74
C LYS A 9 -14.68 3.40 -14.29
N PHE A 10 -13.52 4.00 -14.04
CA PHE A 10 -13.09 4.39 -12.69
C PHE A 10 -14.12 5.29 -11.99
N SER A 11 -14.57 6.38 -12.63
CA SER A 11 -15.56 7.29 -12.04
C SER A 11 -16.89 6.61 -11.73
N THR A 12 -17.32 5.65 -12.55
CA THR A 12 -18.52 4.85 -12.31
C THR A 12 -18.37 4.00 -11.06
N ILE A 13 -17.22 3.32 -10.88
CA ILE A 13 -16.93 2.54 -9.69
C ILE A 13 -16.88 3.42 -8.44
N ILE A 14 -16.23 4.59 -8.50
CA ILE A 14 -16.22 5.52 -7.36
C ILE A 14 -17.65 5.87 -6.95
N ARG A 15 -18.49 6.28 -7.91
CA ARG A 15 -19.90 6.62 -7.64
C ARG A 15 -20.65 5.48 -6.99
N GLU A 16 -20.54 4.27 -7.53
CA GLU A 16 -21.25 3.11 -6.99
C GLU A 16 -20.78 2.75 -5.58
N LEU A 17 -19.48 2.87 -5.28
CA LEU A 17 -18.98 2.67 -3.92
C LEU A 17 -19.39 3.79 -2.97
N SER A 18 -19.51 5.02 -3.45
CA SER A 18 -20.03 6.15 -2.64
C SER A 18 -21.48 5.95 -2.21
N GLU A 19 -22.29 5.21 -2.98
CA GLU A 19 -23.68 4.91 -2.61
C GLU A 19 -23.81 3.98 -1.39
N VAL A 20 -22.76 3.22 -1.07
CA VAL A 20 -22.70 2.32 0.10
C VAL A 20 -21.73 2.83 1.17
N TRP A 21 -21.25 4.07 1.05
CA TRP A 21 -20.20 4.64 1.90
C TRP A 21 -20.54 4.59 3.40
N SER A 22 -21.80 4.84 3.76
CA SER A 22 -22.26 4.83 5.15
C SER A 22 -22.15 3.48 5.84
N ASP A 23 -22.12 2.40 5.06
CA ASP A 23 -22.14 1.02 5.54
C ASP A 23 -20.74 0.39 5.52
N LEU A 24 -19.75 1.10 4.97
CA LEU A 24 -18.36 0.69 4.93
C LEU A 24 -17.62 1.15 6.18
N SER A 25 -16.71 0.32 6.68
CA SER A 25 -15.82 0.68 7.78
C SER A 25 -14.75 1.69 7.37
N GLU A 26 -14.22 1.57 6.13
CA GLU A 26 -13.23 2.49 5.54
C GLU A 26 -13.44 2.57 4.02
N PHE A 27 -13.05 3.68 3.38
CA PHE A 27 -13.21 3.77 1.93
C PHE A 27 -12.14 2.90 1.30
N PRO A 28 -12.49 2.07 0.31
CA PRO A 28 -11.49 1.30 -0.40
C PRO A 28 -10.43 2.23 -0.99
N HIS A 29 -9.16 1.83 -0.88
CA HIS A 29 -8.09 2.46 -1.64
C HIS A 29 -8.17 1.92 -3.06
N ILE A 30 -8.29 2.81 -4.04
CA ILE A 30 -8.67 2.46 -5.41
C ILE A 30 -7.55 2.87 -6.36
N PHE A 31 -6.94 1.87 -7.00
CA PHE A 31 -5.82 2.04 -7.91
C PHE A 31 -6.24 1.70 -9.34
N PRO A 32 -6.41 2.70 -10.21
CA PRO A 32 -6.65 2.44 -11.62
C PRO A 32 -5.36 1.96 -12.29
N LEU A 33 -5.40 0.75 -12.87
CA LEU A 33 -4.33 0.17 -13.66
C LEU A 33 -4.67 0.28 -15.17
N SER A 34 -3.81 -0.27 -16.03
CA SER A 34 -3.97 -0.18 -17.49
C SER A 34 -5.26 -0.83 -18.01
N SER A 35 -5.63 -1.99 -17.47
CA SER A 35 -6.77 -2.81 -17.90
C SER A 35 -7.60 -3.37 -16.75
N SER A 36 -7.33 -2.89 -15.54
CA SER A 36 -8.01 -3.31 -14.33
C SER A 36 -8.07 -2.17 -13.33
N ILE A 37 -8.92 -2.34 -12.32
CA ILE A 37 -8.96 -1.48 -11.15
C ILE A 37 -8.72 -2.38 -9.94
N LYS A 38 -7.78 -1.98 -9.09
CA LYS A 38 -7.43 -2.68 -7.87
C LYS A 38 -8.03 -1.95 -6.68
N LEU A 39 -8.57 -2.71 -5.75
CA LEU A 39 -9.21 -2.24 -4.52
C LEU A 39 -8.51 -2.90 -3.33
N ILE A 40 -8.09 -2.09 -2.37
CA ILE A 40 -7.68 -2.54 -1.03
C ILE A 40 -8.75 -2.03 -0.06
N LEU A 41 -9.31 -2.93 0.74
CA LEU A 41 -10.44 -2.65 1.61
C LEU A 41 -10.38 -3.57 2.84
N PRO A 42 -11.00 -3.18 3.95
CA PRO A 42 -11.21 -4.05 5.10
C PRO A 42 -11.92 -5.34 4.70
N GLY A 43 -11.57 -6.44 5.37
CA GLY A 43 -12.07 -7.78 5.01
C GLY A 43 -13.58 -7.91 5.23
N GLU A 44 -14.09 -7.26 6.26
CA GLU A 44 -15.51 -7.17 6.62
C GLU A 44 -16.36 -6.49 5.53
N ASP A 45 -15.78 -5.54 4.79
CA ASP A 45 -16.46 -4.77 3.76
C ASP A 45 -16.50 -5.51 2.41
N TYR A 46 -15.75 -6.61 2.26
CA TYR A 46 -15.60 -7.32 1.00
C TYR A 46 -16.94 -7.77 0.41
N ALA A 47 -17.83 -8.34 1.22
CA ALA A 47 -19.12 -8.86 0.73
C ALA A 47 -20.01 -7.75 0.18
N LEU A 48 -20.07 -6.61 0.87
CA LEU A 48 -20.84 -5.44 0.46
C LEU A 48 -20.29 -4.84 -0.85
N VAL A 49 -18.98 -4.61 -0.90
CA VAL A 49 -18.31 -4.08 -2.10
C VAL A 49 -18.43 -5.04 -3.28
N ARG A 50 -18.29 -6.35 -3.05
CA ARG A 50 -18.41 -7.35 -4.11
C ARG A 50 -19.83 -7.43 -4.65
N GLY A 51 -20.84 -7.37 -3.78
CA GLY A 51 -22.24 -7.31 -4.19
C GLY A 51 -22.54 -6.07 -5.03
N LYS A 52 -22.03 -4.90 -4.62
CA LYS A 52 -22.21 -3.66 -5.38
C LYS A 52 -21.59 -3.72 -6.77
N LEU A 53 -20.40 -4.33 -6.88
CA LEU A 53 -19.64 -4.44 -8.13
C LEU A 53 -19.82 -5.81 -8.82
N GLU A 54 -20.91 -6.53 -8.54
CA GLU A 54 -21.12 -7.90 -9.05
C GLU A 54 -21.18 -7.96 -10.58
N HIS A 55 -21.69 -6.89 -11.20
CA HIS A 55 -21.80 -6.72 -12.64
C HIS A 55 -20.43 -6.59 -13.33
N LEU A 56 -19.36 -6.38 -12.56
CA LEU A 56 -17.99 -6.37 -13.04
C LEU A 56 -17.30 -7.70 -12.76
N ARG A 57 -16.51 -8.14 -13.74
CA ARG A 57 -15.74 -9.38 -13.63
C ARG A 57 -14.57 -9.19 -12.66
N GLU A 58 -14.63 -9.91 -11.55
CA GLU A 58 -13.48 -10.08 -10.67
C GLU A 58 -12.39 -10.91 -11.37
N ALA A 59 -11.14 -10.47 -11.23
CA ALA A 59 -9.98 -11.11 -11.79
C ALA A 59 -9.29 -12.00 -10.75
N THR A 60 -8.97 -11.41 -9.60
CA THR A 60 -8.25 -12.04 -8.49
C THR A 60 -8.62 -11.35 -7.19
N THR A 61 -8.63 -12.11 -6.10
CA THR A 61 -8.75 -11.57 -4.74
C THR A 61 -7.71 -12.21 -3.85
N HIS A 62 -7.02 -11.37 -3.08
CA HIS A 62 -6.13 -11.77 -2.00
C HIS A 62 -6.80 -11.34 -0.70
N ALA A 63 -7.08 -12.32 0.17
CA ALA A 63 -7.54 -12.11 1.53
C ALA A 63 -6.37 -12.34 2.50
N ASN A 64 -6.54 -11.96 3.77
CA ASN A 64 -5.51 -12.09 4.81
C ASN A 64 -4.20 -11.40 4.40
N VAL A 65 -4.32 -10.10 4.10
CA VAL A 65 -3.20 -9.25 3.73
C VAL A 65 -3.10 -8.09 4.72
N ALA A 66 -1.88 -7.58 4.93
CA ALA A 66 -1.65 -6.34 5.66
C ALA A 66 -1.32 -5.20 4.69
N LYS A 67 -1.89 -4.02 4.95
CA LYS A 67 -1.59 -2.76 4.25
C LYS A 67 -0.56 -1.99 5.07
N LEU A 68 0.58 -1.70 4.46
CA LEU A 68 1.59 -0.78 4.98
C LEU A 68 1.47 0.54 4.24
N THR A 69 1.32 1.65 4.97
CA THR A 69 1.34 3.00 4.40
C THR A 69 2.58 3.73 4.90
N LEU A 70 3.49 4.05 3.99
CA LEU A 70 4.70 4.80 4.29
C LEU A 70 4.48 6.23 3.83
N ASN A 71 4.45 7.13 4.80
CA ASN A 71 4.39 8.57 4.55
C ASN A 71 5.82 9.09 4.39
N LEU A 72 6.20 9.40 3.16
CA LEU A 72 7.54 9.89 2.87
C LEU A 72 7.59 11.41 3.03
N SER A 73 8.72 11.92 3.54
CA SER A 73 8.99 13.35 3.41
C SER A 73 9.14 13.72 1.93
N PRO A 74 8.80 14.95 1.51
CA PRO A 74 8.93 15.37 0.11
C PRO A 74 10.34 15.18 -0.47
N HIS A 75 11.37 15.28 0.37
CA HIS A 75 12.76 15.04 -0.05
C HIS A 75 13.05 13.55 -0.32
N ALA A 76 12.56 12.67 0.56
CA ALA A 76 12.74 11.22 0.41
C ALA A 76 11.99 10.69 -0.82
N GLU A 77 10.79 11.20 -1.08
CA GLU A 77 9.99 10.85 -2.24
C GLU A 77 10.69 11.18 -3.57
N MET A 78 11.35 12.35 -3.63
CA MET A 78 12.09 12.79 -4.81
C MET A 78 13.47 12.12 -4.96
N THR A 79 13.86 11.28 -4.00
CA THR A 79 15.15 10.59 -4.04
C THR A 79 15.09 9.41 -5.02
N PRO A 80 15.91 9.42 -6.09
CA PRO A 80 15.94 8.29 -7.02
C PRO A 80 16.29 6.98 -6.31
N GLY A 81 15.55 5.92 -6.62
CA GLY A 81 15.79 4.58 -6.07
C GLY A 81 15.14 4.32 -4.71
N ILE A 82 14.40 5.27 -4.13
CA ILE A 82 13.72 5.06 -2.83
C ILE A 82 12.79 3.84 -2.84
N ALA A 83 12.04 3.64 -3.93
CA ALA A 83 11.18 2.47 -4.09
C ALA A 83 11.97 1.15 -4.14
N SER A 84 13.10 1.14 -4.85
CA SER A 84 13.99 -0.03 -4.92
C SER A 84 14.59 -0.34 -3.55
N TYR A 85 14.99 0.70 -2.83
CA TYR A 85 15.55 0.57 -1.49
C TYR A 85 14.54 -0.03 -0.50
N ILE A 86 13.30 0.49 -0.47
CA ILE A 86 12.25 -0.01 0.42
C ILE A 86 11.91 -1.47 0.10
N THR A 87 11.77 -1.81 -1.18
CA THR A 87 11.43 -3.18 -1.60
C THR A 87 12.58 -4.16 -1.31
N GLU A 88 13.84 -3.75 -1.51
CA GLU A 88 15.02 -4.53 -1.15
C GLU A 88 15.15 -4.75 0.36
N LEU A 89 14.91 -3.71 1.16
CA LEU A 89 14.95 -3.79 2.62
C LEU A 89 13.97 -4.85 3.13
N LEU A 90 12.72 -4.81 2.67
CA LEU A 90 11.72 -5.80 3.06
C LEU A 90 12.08 -7.22 2.57
N PHE A 91 12.49 -7.36 1.31
CA PHE A 91 12.86 -8.64 0.74
C PHE A 91 14.01 -9.32 1.49
N ARG A 92 15.07 -8.57 1.83
CA ARG A 92 16.23 -9.10 2.58
C ARG A 92 15.88 -9.55 3.99
N ASN A 93 14.79 -9.04 4.56
CA ASN A 93 14.27 -9.44 5.86
C ASN A 93 13.19 -10.53 5.77
N GLY A 94 12.99 -11.12 4.58
CA GLY A 94 12.06 -12.23 4.39
C GLY A 94 10.58 -11.83 4.28
N VAL A 95 10.28 -10.55 4.11
CA VAL A 95 8.91 -10.06 3.90
C VAL A 95 8.54 -10.20 2.42
N ASN A 96 7.47 -10.91 2.13
CA ASN A 96 6.98 -11.08 0.77
C ASN A 96 5.99 -9.97 0.38
N ILE A 97 6.35 -9.16 -0.62
CA ILE A 97 5.51 -8.08 -1.13
C ILE A 97 4.55 -8.63 -2.19
N LEU A 98 3.26 -8.54 -1.94
CA LEU A 98 2.20 -8.94 -2.88
C LEU A 98 1.94 -7.83 -3.91
N ASP A 99 1.91 -6.58 -3.45
CA ASP A 99 1.76 -5.40 -4.30
C ASP A 99 2.46 -4.18 -3.70
N ALA A 100 2.87 -3.26 -4.56
CA ALA A 100 3.37 -1.95 -4.18
C ALA A 100 2.79 -0.87 -5.10
N PHE A 101 2.23 0.17 -4.50
CA PHE A 101 1.73 1.36 -5.16
C PHE A 101 2.58 2.54 -4.70
N LEU A 102 3.28 3.13 -5.65
CA LEU A 102 4.25 4.20 -5.41
C LEU A 102 3.62 5.49 -5.94
N GLY A 103 2.97 6.23 -5.06
CA GLY A 103 2.31 7.50 -5.36
C GLY A 103 3.20 8.70 -5.08
N TYR A 104 2.65 9.89 -5.37
CA TYR A 104 3.21 11.12 -4.85
C TYR A 104 2.67 11.32 -3.42
N GLY A 105 3.56 11.36 -2.42
CA GLY A 105 3.26 11.52 -1.00
C GLY A 105 3.16 10.23 -0.17
N ASP A 106 2.69 9.13 -0.76
CA ASP A 106 2.53 7.85 -0.08
C ASP A 106 3.05 6.65 -0.88
N VAL A 107 3.68 5.73 -0.15
CA VAL A 107 3.98 4.38 -0.65
C VAL A 107 3.08 3.40 0.08
N ILE A 108 2.23 2.71 -0.67
CA ILE A 108 1.34 1.68 -0.13
C ILE A 108 1.91 0.33 -0.55
N MET A 109 2.21 -0.51 0.42
CA MET A 109 2.62 -1.89 0.18
C MET A 109 1.60 -2.86 0.76
N VAL A 110 1.35 -3.94 0.05
CA VAL A 110 0.49 -5.03 0.48
C VAL A 110 1.37 -6.25 0.69
N VAL A 111 1.33 -6.81 1.89
CA VAL A 111 2.08 -8.01 2.30
C VAL A 111 1.12 -9.08 2.82
N ASP A 112 1.59 -10.29 3.02
CA ASP A 112 0.82 -11.30 3.77
C ASP A 112 0.55 -10.77 5.19
N ASP A 113 -0.65 -11.00 5.73
CA ASP A 113 -1.01 -10.53 7.07
C ASP A 113 -0.02 -11.00 8.15
N ARG A 114 0.53 -12.21 7.99
CA ARG A 114 1.54 -12.78 8.90
C ARG A 114 2.86 -12.03 8.87
N ASP A 115 3.19 -11.41 7.74
CA ASP A 115 4.42 -10.64 7.55
C ASP A 115 4.25 -9.18 7.99
N GLY A 116 3.01 -8.73 8.23
CA GLY A 116 2.68 -7.34 8.59
C GLY A 116 3.49 -6.79 9.78
N PRO A 117 3.50 -7.47 10.94
CA PRO A 117 4.28 -7.03 12.10
C PRO A 117 5.79 -6.96 11.83
N LEU A 118 6.34 -7.98 11.16
CA LEU A 118 7.76 -7.99 10.80
C LEU A 118 8.13 -6.85 9.85
N ALA A 119 7.28 -6.60 8.85
CA ALA A 119 7.48 -5.52 7.90
C ALA A 119 7.44 -4.14 8.59
N TYR A 120 6.52 -3.96 9.54
CA TYR A 120 6.48 -2.76 10.38
C TYR A 120 7.78 -2.58 11.17
N ASP A 121 8.22 -3.62 11.88
CA ASP A 121 9.43 -3.56 12.71
C ASP A 121 10.69 -3.26 11.90
N VAL A 122 10.82 -3.85 10.71
CA VAL A 122 11.94 -3.60 9.78
C VAL A 122 11.95 -2.13 9.33
N LEU A 123 10.80 -1.61 8.88
CA LEU A 123 10.69 -0.22 8.42
C LEU A 123 10.90 0.78 9.57
N GLN A 124 10.32 0.50 10.73
CA GLN A 124 10.48 1.33 11.92
C GLN A 124 11.94 1.33 12.41
N GLY A 125 12.60 0.17 12.35
CA GLY A 125 14.01 0.01 12.63
C GLY A 125 14.89 0.86 11.72
N GLU A 126 14.58 0.95 10.43
CA GLU A 126 15.31 1.78 9.49
C GLU A 126 15.18 3.29 9.82
N ILE A 127 13.98 3.74 10.19
CA ILE A 127 13.71 5.13 10.59
C ILE A 127 14.50 5.51 11.86
N HIS A 128 14.54 4.61 12.85
CA HIS A 128 15.26 4.84 14.12
C HIS A 128 16.78 4.64 14.00
N GLY A 129 17.21 3.70 13.14
CA GLY A 129 18.60 3.44 12.84
C GLY A 129 19.24 4.65 12.17
N SER A 130 18.57 5.22 11.17
CA SER A 130 19.04 6.42 10.45
C SER A 130 19.12 7.68 11.31
N THR A 131 18.37 7.76 12.42
CA THR A 131 18.50 8.86 13.40
C THR A 131 19.74 8.73 14.29
N LYS A 132 20.18 7.51 14.65
CA LYS A 132 21.42 7.30 15.41
C LYS A 132 22.68 7.66 14.62
N TRP A 133 22.70 7.46 13.31
CA TRP A 133 23.83 7.85 12.45
C TRP A 133 24.04 9.36 12.35
N ARG A 134 23.01 10.18 12.58
CA ARG A 134 23.12 11.65 12.59
C ARG A 134 23.64 12.25 13.90
N GLY A 135 23.69 11.47 14.99
CA GLY A 135 24.13 11.93 16.31
C GLY A 135 25.61 11.67 16.63
N GLY A 136 26.31 10.88 15.80
CA GLY A 136 27.69 10.48 16.04
C GLY A 136 28.61 10.87 14.89
N ASN A 137 29.19 12.07 14.97
CA ASN A 137 30.56 12.42 14.56
C ASN A 137 30.66 13.82 13.95
N HIS A 138 31.16 14.77 14.75
CA HIS A 138 32.30 15.62 14.39
C HIS A 138 32.80 16.33 15.64
N GLU A 139 33.71 15.67 16.35
CA GLU A 139 34.70 16.36 17.18
C GLU A 139 36.06 16.06 16.53
N PRO A 140 36.75 17.06 15.94
CA PRO A 140 38.05 16.82 15.37
C PRO A 140 39.04 16.53 16.51
N SER A 141 39.74 15.41 16.40
CA SER A 141 40.85 15.09 17.29
C SER A 141 41.97 16.10 17.08
N ARG A 142 42.22 16.88 18.13
CA ARG A 142 43.40 17.70 18.49
C ARG A 142 44.33 18.18 17.37
#